data_AF-A0A2V3HVX3-F1
#
_entry.id   AF-A0A2V3HVX3-F1
#
_cell.length_a   1.000
_cell.length_b   1.000
_cell.length_c   1.000
_cell.angle_alpha   90.00
_cell.angle_beta   90.00
_cell.angle_gamma   90.00
#
_symmetry.space_group_name_H-M   'P 1'
#
loop_
_entity.id
_entity.type
_entity.pdbx_description
1 polymer ?
#
loop_
_entity_poly.entity_id
_entity_poly.type
_entity_poly.pdbx_seq_one_letter_code
_entity_poly.pdbx_strand_id
1 'polypeptide(L)'
;DPDDDNDGYDDDVDAFPFDPSEVNDNDGDGIGDNADTDDDNDGVSDGLDAFPNDATETIDTDGDGIGNNADTDDDNDGVDDADDAFPLNPSEWDDTDSDGLGNNVDPDDDGDGVADVADPFPLDSSEWADDDGDGIGNNADSDDDGDGVDDDDDAFPEDPSEWNDMDGDGQGDNSDADDDGDGVNDGIDVFPADPSEWVDSDGDGIGDNSDTDDDGDGTPDVDDAFPLNPSEDHDLDGDGIGDNADSDDDGDGDSDDTDAFPTDASEWDDTDGDGIGDNADTDDDGDGVSDAREDECGSDSLDASSVPSDFDGDGICDSIDTDNTDGPDYVPEEDTSLGWTNVVPGFPSLFAAIALIGAAFLGRRKDD
;
A
#
# COMPACT_ATOMS: atom_id res chain seq x y z
N ASP A 1 7.82 113.91 29.75
CA ASP A 1 8.44 113.19 30.87
C ASP A 1 9.56 112.36 30.26
N PRO A 2 10.13 111.33 30.88
CA PRO A 2 10.68 110.20 30.13
C PRO A 2 9.62 109.10 29.88
N ASP A 3 8.43 109.23 30.45
CA ASP A 3 7.25 108.35 30.39
C ASP A 3 6.04 109.29 30.14
N ASP A 4 5.70 109.51 28.87
CA ASP A 4 4.79 110.57 28.44
C ASP A 4 3.30 110.27 28.74
N ASP A 5 2.91 109.02 28.96
CA ASP A 5 1.54 108.61 29.28
C ASP A 5 1.31 108.04 30.69
N ASN A 6 2.38 107.84 31.46
CA ASN A 6 2.43 107.41 32.86
C ASN A 6 1.92 105.99 33.12
N ASP A 7 2.18 105.06 32.20
CA ASP A 7 1.84 103.65 32.36
C ASP A 7 2.93 102.84 33.11
N GLY A 8 4.12 103.43 33.26
CA GLY A 8 5.26 102.87 33.97
C GLY A 8 6.43 102.40 33.10
N TYR A 9 6.37 102.58 31.78
CA TYR A 9 7.46 102.34 30.84
C TYR A 9 8.03 103.67 30.31
N ASP A 10 9.35 103.74 30.11
CA ASP A 10 9.99 104.94 29.53
C ASP A 10 9.76 104.94 28.00
N ASP A 11 9.58 106.12 27.39
CA ASP A 11 9.28 106.34 25.96
C ASP A 11 10.26 105.66 24.98
N ASP A 12 11.44 105.22 25.43
CA ASP A 12 12.48 104.58 24.60
C ASP A 12 12.36 103.05 24.51
N VAL A 13 11.51 102.44 25.33
CA VAL A 13 11.20 101.01 25.33
C VAL A 13 9.71 100.71 25.15
N ASP A 14 8.88 101.75 25.15
CA ASP A 14 7.44 101.68 24.89
C ASP A 14 7.16 101.88 23.39
N ALA A 15 6.49 100.91 22.77
CA ALA A 15 6.08 100.99 21.36
C ALA A 15 4.98 102.05 21.13
N PHE A 16 4.20 102.39 22.17
CA PHE A 16 3.13 103.37 22.15
C PHE A 16 3.26 104.45 23.24
N PRO A 17 4.28 105.35 23.20
CA PRO A 17 4.60 106.35 24.26
C PRO A 17 3.52 107.39 24.61
N PHE A 18 2.34 107.29 24.01
CA PHE A 18 1.21 108.20 24.24
C PHE A 18 -0.11 107.45 24.51
N ASP A 19 -0.10 106.11 24.54
CA ASP A 19 -1.26 105.28 24.84
C ASP A 19 -0.97 104.40 26.07
N PRO A 20 -1.43 104.80 27.26
CA PRO A 20 -1.08 104.11 28.50
C PRO A 20 -1.77 102.75 28.68
N SER A 21 -2.46 102.25 27.64
CA SER A 21 -3.02 100.90 27.60
C SER A 21 -2.26 99.93 26.69
N GLU A 22 -1.26 100.38 25.95
CA GLU A 22 -0.44 99.56 25.06
C GLU A 22 1.04 99.82 25.32
N VAL A 23 1.87 98.77 25.28
CA VAL A 23 3.32 98.89 25.53
C VAL A 23 4.12 98.16 24.46
N ASN A 24 3.64 97.01 24.01
CA ASN A 24 4.31 96.14 23.07
C ASN A 24 3.58 96.18 21.71
N ASP A 25 4.37 96.00 20.63
CA ASP A 25 3.99 95.92 19.22
C ASP A 25 4.90 94.83 18.62
N ASN A 26 4.58 93.57 18.89
CA ASN A 26 5.54 92.47 18.68
C ASN A 26 5.80 92.18 17.19
N ASP A 27 4.81 92.39 16.32
CA ASP A 27 4.94 92.27 14.86
C ASP A 27 5.32 93.60 14.13
N GLY A 28 5.12 94.74 14.79
CA GLY A 28 5.44 96.07 14.25
C GLY A 28 4.43 96.59 13.24
N ASP A 29 3.18 96.13 13.22
CA ASP A 29 2.14 96.62 12.31
C ASP A 29 1.52 97.97 12.75
N GLY A 30 1.77 98.35 14.01
CA GLY A 30 1.32 99.59 14.62
C GLY A 30 -0.02 99.49 15.35
N ILE A 31 -0.52 98.28 15.61
CA ILE A 31 -1.55 97.94 16.59
C ILE A 31 -0.83 97.37 17.82
N GLY A 32 -1.20 97.78 19.03
CA GLY A 32 -0.55 97.25 20.23
C GLY A 32 -1.12 95.89 20.63
N ASP A 33 -0.28 95.03 21.20
CA ASP A 33 -0.61 93.62 21.50
C ASP A 33 -1.91 93.44 22.33
N ASN A 34 -2.34 94.41 23.18
CA ASN A 34 -3.62 94.23 23.90
C ASN A 34 -4.86 94.47 23.01
N ALA A 35 -4.68 95.06 21.84
CA ALA A 35 -5.72 95.36 20.86
C ALA A 35 -5.54 94.62 19.53
N ASP A 36 -4.34 94.09 19.26
CA ASP A 36 -4.11 93.14 18.18
C ASP A 36 -4.77 91.79 18.53
N THR A 37 -4.93 90.96 17.51
CA THR A 37 -5.50 89.62 17.63
C THR A 37 -4.57 88.55 17.10
N ASP A 38 -3.38 88.94 16.67
CA ASP A 38 -2.32 88.17 16.02
C ASP A 38 -0.99 88.93 16.25
N ASP A 39 -0.54 88.93 17.51
CA ASP A 39 0.53 89.77 18.08
C ASP A 39 1.90 89.58 17.36
N ASP A 40 2.11 88.49 16.64
CA ASP A 40 3.35 88.23 15.88
C ASP A 40 3.16 88.07 14.36
N ASN A 41 1.90 88.08 13.89
CA ASN A 41 1.47 88.12 12.49
C ASN A 41 1.96 86.92 11.66
N ASP A 42 2.03 85.76 12.29
CA ASP A 42 2.25 84.50 11.59
C ASP A 42 0.96 83.92 10.97
N GLY A 43 -0.18 84.53 11.30
CA GLY A 43 -1.49 84.21 10.77
C GLY A 43 -2.35 83.33 11.68
N VAL A 44 -1.91 83.03 12.90
CA VAL A 44 -2.69 82.38 13.95
C VAL A 44 -3.05 83.39 15.04
N SER A 45 -4.34 83.53 15.33
CA SER A 45 -4.77 84.49 16.36
C SER A 45 -4.30 84.09 17.76
N ASP A 46 -3.91 85.03 18.62
CA ASP A 46 -3.32 84.79 19.96
C ASP A 46 -4.10 83.80 20.82
N GLY A 47 -5.43 83.81 20.70
CA GLY A 47 -6.32 82.91 21.46
C GLY A 47 -6.27 81.43 21.01
N LEU A 48 -5.65 81.14 19.88
CA LEU A 48 -5.45 79.82 19.29
C LEU A 48 -3.96 79.49 19.12
N ASP A 49 -3.09 80.44 19.40
CA ASP A 49 -1.64 80.32 19.27
C ASP A 49 -1.02 79.93 20.62
N ALA A 50 -0.24 78.85 20.62
CA ALA A 50 0.51 78.43 21.80
C ALA A 50 1.67 79.39 22.13
N PHE A 51 2.19 80.10 21.12
CA PHE A 51 3.30 81.06 21.24
C PHE A 51 2.96 82.43 20.61
N PRO A 52 2.00 83.20 21.16
CA PRO A 52 1.49 84.44 20.54
C PRO A 52 2.50 85.56 20.27
N ASN A 53 3.76 85.40 20.64
CA ASN A 53 4.79 86.42 20.41
C ASN A 53 5.99 85.87 19.61
N ASP A 54 5.91 84.64 19.12
CA ASP A 54 6.95 83.98 18.35
C ASP A 54 6.39 83.48 17.02
N ALA A 55 6.49 84.34 16.01
CA ALA A 55 5.98 84.07 14.65
C ALA A 55 6.60 82.83 13.95
N THR A 56 7.50 82.10 14.62
CA THR A 56 8.07 80.85 14.13
C THR A 56 7.43 79.60 14.75
N GLU A 57 6.54 79.74 15.72
CA GLU A 57 5.90 78.64 16.45
C GLU A 57 4.42 78.93 16.68
N THR A 58 3.54 77.95 16.45
CA THR A 58 2.07 78.15 16.66
C THR A 58 1.39 77.05 17.45
N ILE A 59 2.02 75.88 17.54
CA ILE A 59 1.48 74.65 18.10
C ILE A 59 2.48 74.12 19.12
N ASP A 60 1.97 73.65 20.25
CA ASP A 60 2.66 72.97 21.35
C ASP A 60 1.83 71.73 21.67
N THR A 61 2.14 70.62 21.00
CA THR A 61 1.28 69.42 21.01
C THR A 61 1.31 68.71 22.36
N ASP A 62 2.47 68.63 23.01
CA ASP A 62 2.64 67.96 24.30
C ASP A 62 2.48 68.92 25.52
N GLY A 63 2.58 70.24 25.29
CA GLY A 63 2.45 71.26 26.32
C GLY A 63 3.69 71.47 27.18
N ASP A 64 4.89 71.13 26.71
CA ASP A 64 6.14 71.30 27.46
C ASP A 64 6.72 72.72 27.39
N GLY A 65 6.20 73.54 26.47
CA GLY A 65 6.60 74.92 26.24
C GLY A 65 7.70 75.13 25.20
N ILE A 66 8.01 74.10 24.40
CA ILE A 66 8.76 74.17 23.15
C ILE A 66 7.76 74.02 22.00
N GLY A 67 7.85 74.87 20.98
CA GLY A 67 6.92 74.79 19.85
C GLY A 67 7.33 73.69 18.88
N ASN A 68 6.34 73.10 18.20
CA ASN A 68 6.55 71.93 17.35
C ASN A 68 7.58 72.13 16.21
N ASN A 69 7.87 73.35 15.76
CA ASN A 69 8.92 73.55 14.75
C ASN A 69 10.35 73.48 15.34
N ALA A 70 10.50 73.61 16.66
CA ALA A 70 11.75 73.57 17.40
C ALA A 70 11.88 72.35 18.33
N ASP A 71 10.76 71.72 18.68
CA ASP A 71 10.74 70.45 19.37
C ASP A 71 11.30 69.33 18.47
N THR A 72 11.79 68.27 19.09
CA THR A 72 12.27 67.08 18.41
C THR A 72 11.42 65.86 18.73
N ASP A 73 10.46 65.98 19.66
CA ASP A 73 9.54 64.96 20.13
C ASP A 73 8.22 65.66 20.49
N ASP A 74 7.45 65.98 19.44
CA ASP A 74 6.29 66.88 19.45
C ASP A 74 5.16 66.40 20.38
N ASP A 75 5.10 65.10 20.72
CA ASP A 75 4.08 64.54 21.59
C ASP A 75 4.60 63.90 22.89
N ASN A 76 5.94 63.84 23.04
CA ASN A 76 6.67 63.45 24.25
C ASN A 76 6.40 62.01 24.67
N ASP A 77 6.26 61.12 23.70
CA ASP A 77 6.20 59.69 23.90
C ASP A 77 7.59 59.04 24.02
N GLY A 78 8.64 59.79 23.66
CA GLY A 78 10.04 59.42 23.75
C GLY A 78 10.68 58.94 22.45
N VAL A 79 9.99 59.06 21.31
CA VAL A 79 10.52 58.85 19.96
C VAL A 79 10.68 60.19 19.27
N ASP A 80 11.86 60.45 18.67
CA ASP A 80 12.09 61.72 17.97
C ASP A 80 11.20 61.77 16.71
N ASP A 81 10.61 62.93 16.36
CA ASP A 81 9.67 63.12 15.22
C ASP A 81 10.20 62.60 13.86
N ALA A 82 11.53 62.54 13.72
CA ALA A 82 12.19 62.07 12.52
C ALA A 82 12.13 60.55 12.35
N ASP A 83 11.99 59.83 13.44
CA ASP A 83 11.91 58.36 13.53
C ASP A 83 10.49 57.89 13.93
N ASP A 84 9.59 58.81 14.27
CA ASP A 84 8.19 58.55 14.64
C ASP A 84 7.24 58.59 13.42
N ALA A 85 6.45 57.53 13.24
CA ALA A 85 5.44 57.44 12.19
C ALA A 85 4.21 58.33 12.47
N PHE A 86 3.91 58.64 13.73
CA PHE A 86 2.83 59.51 14.18
C PHE A 86 3.30 60.58 15.19
N PRO A 87 4.11 61.58 14.76
CA PRO A 87 4.75 62.56 15.64
C PRO A 87 3.86 63.44 16.53
N LEU A 88 2.53 63.33 16.41
CA LEU A 88 1.56 64.13 17.16
C LEU A 88 0.60 63.27 17.98
N ASN A 89 0.82 61.96 18.03
CA ASN A 89 0.00 60.99 18.72
C ASN A 89 0.83 60.16 19.71
N PRO A 90 0.81 60.51 21.00
CA PRO A 90 1.74 59.94 21.99
C PRO A 90 1.40 58.50 22.42
N SER A 91 0.59 57.81 21.63
CA SER A 91 0.18 56.43 21.81
C SER A 91 0.55 55.56 20.61
N GLU A 92 1.18 56.10 19.58
CA GLU A 92 1.56 55.37 18.35
C GLU A 92 2.88 55.96 17.84
N TRP A 93 3.88 55.12 17.58
CA TRP A 93 5.19 55.57 17.09
C TRP A 93 5.71 54.75 15.90
N ASP A 94 5.29 53.48 15.81
CA ASP A 94 5.63 52.56 14.71
C ASP A 94 4.38 52.34 13.81
N ASP A 95 4.61 52.24 12.49
CA ASP A 95 3.64 51.88 11.43
C ASP A 95 4.37 50.90 10.49
N THR A 96 4.42 49.63 10.88
CA THR A 96 5.29 48.63 10.23
C THR A 96 4.92 48.42 8.76
N ASP A 97 3.63 48.36 8.42
CA ASP A 97 3.13 48.13 7.05
C ASP A 97 2.83 49.42 6.26
N SER A 98 2.88 50.58 6.93
CA SER A 98 2.60 51.90 6.35
C SER A 98 1.15 52.09 5.87
N ASP A 99 0.17 51.46 6.50
CA ASP A 99 -1.26 51.61 6.19
C ASP A 99 -1.89 52.87 6.83
N GLY A 100 -1.21 53.47 7.80
CA GLY A 100 -1.63 54.66 8.54
C GLY A 100 -2.37 54.38 9.85
N LEU A 101 -2.41 53.13 10.30
CA LEU A 101 -2.68 52.73 11.68
C LEU A 101 -1.35 52.44 12.37
N GLY A 102 -1.22 52.85 13.63
CA GLY A 102 -0.02 52.54 14.39
C GLY A 102 -0.11 51.16 15.02
N ASN A 103 1.03 50.52 15.22
CA ASN A 103 1.10 49.14 15.69
C ASN A 103 0.39 48.90 17.05
N ASN A 104 0.16 49.92 17.89
CA ASN A 104 -0.56 49.70 19.15
C ASN A 104 -2.08 49.53 18.95
N VAL A 105 -2.61 49.90 17.78
CA VAL A 105 -4.04 49.79 17.44
C VAL A 105 -4.31 48.97 16.18
N ASP A 106 -3.32 48.79 15.33
CA ASP A 106 -3.40 47.89 14.17
C ASP A 106 -3.61 46.44 14.65
N PRO A 107 -4.55 45.69 14.06
CA PRO A 107 -4.66 44.25 14.29
C PRO A 107 -3.78 43.37 13.39
N ASP A 108 -3.03 43.95 12.44
CA ASP A 108 -2.21 43.27 11.42
C ASP A 108 -0.99 44.14 11.09
N ASP A 109 -0.07 44.25 12.06
CA ASP A 109 1.03 45.22 12.10
C ASP A 109 1.91 45.20 10.84
N ASP A 110 2.16 44.04 10.23
CA ASP A 110 3.01 43.90 9.04
C ASP A 110 2.25 43.74 7.71
N GLY A 111 0.92 43.71 7.78
CA GLY A 111 0.02 43.77 6.64
C GLY A 111 0.06 42.54 5.74
N ASP A 112 0.48 41.38 6.24
CA ASP A 112 0.55 40.15 5.47
C ASP A 112 -0.81 39.42 5.36
N GLY A 113 -1.77 39.83 6.19
CA GLY A 113 -3.14 39.33 6.22
C GLY A 113 -3.43 38.34 7.36
N VAL A 114 -2.45 38.05 8.23
CA VAL A 114 -2.61 37.29 9.46
C VAL A 114 -2.57 38.25 10.66
N ALA A 115 -3.66 38.29 11.42
CA ALA A 115 -3.74 39.22 12.55
C ALA A 115 -2.72 38.88 13.64
N ASP A 116 -2.12 39.88 14.31
CA ASP A 116 -1.01 39.70 15.27
C ASP A 116 -1.28 38.69 16.39
N VAL A 117 -2.55 38.53 16.75
CA VAL A 117 -2.98 37.58 17.80
C VAL A 117 -2.87 36.12 17.38
N ALA A 118 -2.77 35.86 16.08
CA ALA A 118 -2.63 34.56 15.45
C ALA A 118 -1.28 34.41 14.74
N ASP A 119 -0.57 35.51 14.49
CA ASP A 119 0.73 35.54 13.85
C ASP A 119 1.87 35.28 14.87
N PRO A 120 2.70 34.24 14.67
CA PRO A 120 3.92 34.05 15.45
C PRO A 120 4.99 35.14 15.22
N PHE A 121 4.98 35.83 14.07
CA PHE A 121 5.91 36.86 13.65
C PHE A 121 5.20 38.15 13.21
N PRO A 122 4.47 38.83 14.11
CA PRO A 122 3.58 39.96 13.78
C PRO A 122 4.27 41.24 13.27
N LEU A 123 5.57 41.22 13.00
CA LEU A 123 6.32 42.38 12.48
C LEU A 123 7.16 42.00 11.25
N ASP A 124 6.97 40.80 10.73
CA ASP A 124 7.70 40.27 9.59
C ASP A 124 6.71 39.69 8.57
N SER A 125 6.31 40.54 7.63
CA SER A 125 5.34 40.19 6.59
C SER A 125 5.76 39.04 5.65
N SER A 126 6.93 38.43 5.88
CA SER A 126 7.43 37.27 5.15
C SER A 126 7.28 35.96 5.92
N GLU A 127 6.82 35.98 7.17
CA GLU A 127 6.64 34.81 8.02
C GLU A 127 5.33 34.93 8.81
N TRP A 128 4.44 33.95 8.73
CA TRP A 128 3.12 33.99 9.39
C TRP A 128 2.75 32.71 10.16
N ALA A 129 3.63 31.72 10.14
CA ALA A 129 3.46 30.39 10.74
C ALA A 129 4.79 29.91 11.35
N ASP A 130 4.69 29.12 12.42
CA ASP A 130 5.78 28.53 13.22
C ASP A 130 5.21 27.21 13.78
N ASP A 131 5.04 26.21 12.91
CA ASP A 131 4.24 25.02 13.22
C ASP A 131 4.91 24.13 14.29
N ASP A 132 6.24 24.09 14.33
CA ASP A 132 7.01 23.38 15.35
C ASP A 132 7.31 24.22 16.61
N GLY A 133 7.20 25.55 16.51
CA GLY A 133 7.40 26.48 17.62
C GLY A 133 8.86 26.73 17.98
N ASP A 134 9.80 26.54 17.06
CA ASP A 134 11.23 26.77 17.28
C ASP A 134 11.65 28.26 17.16
N GLY A 135 10.78 29.08 16.57
CA GLY A 135 10.94 30.51 16.37
C GLY A 135 11.62 30.91 15.06
N ILE A 136 11.75 29.99 14.10
CA ILE A 136 11.99 30.22 12.69
C ILE A 136 10.63 30.09 11.98
N GLY A 137 10.29 31.03 11.10
CA GLY A 137 9.01 30.95 10.39
C GLY A 137 9.06 29.94 9.26
N ASN A 138 7.93 29.29 8.98
CA ASN A 138 7.83 28.23 7.98
C ASN A 138 8.42 28.60 6.60
N ASN A 139 8.36 29.87 6.16
CA ASN A 139 8.93 30.21 4.84
C ASN A 139 10.47 30.24 4.83
N ALA A 140 11.10 30.30 6.02
CA ALA A 140 12.54 30.28 6.22
C ALA A 140 13.04 28.98 6.86
N ASP A 141 12.15 28.19 7.47
CA ASP A 141 12.44 26.86 7.97
C ASP A 141 12.57 25.86 6.82
N SER A 142 13.15 24.70 7.11
CA SER A 142 13.29 23.59 6.20
C SER A 142 12.68 22.30 6.75
N ASP A 143 12.08 22.34 7.94
CA ASP A 143 11.48 21.24 8.70
C ASP A 143 10.34 21.85 9.53
N ASP A 144 9.28 22.28 8.83
CA ASP A 144 8.20 23.14 9.33
C ASP A 144 7.48 22.56 10.58
N ASP A 145 7.40 21.24 10.68
CA ASP A 145 6.74 20.54 11.79
C ASP A 145 7.70 19.92 12.83
N GLY A 146 9.01 19.98 12.55
CA GLY A 146 10.07 19.58 13.47
C GLY A 146 10.15 18.08 13.73
N ASP A 147 9.68 17.24 12.80
CA ASP A 147 9.75 15.78 12.91
C ASP A 147 11.14 15.20 12.54
N GLY A 148 11.96 16.02 11.87
CA GLY A 148 13.34 15.71 11.48
C GLY A 148 13.51 15.29 10.02
N VAL A 149 12.49 15.41 9.18
CA VAL A 149 12.52 15.26 7.73
C VAL A 149 12.40 16.65 7.09
N ASP A 150 13.28 16.97 6.13
CA ASP A 150 13.24 18.28 5.49
C ASP A 150 11.96 18.40 4.59
N ASP A 151 11.27 19.54 4.54
CA ASP A 151 10.00 19.74 3.81
C ASP A 151 10.03 19.33 2.33
N ASP A 152 11.20 19.45 1.70
CA ASP A 152 11.42 19.07 0.29
C ASP A 152 11.34 17.54 0.08
N ASP A 153 11.61 16.76 1.12
CA ASP A 153 11.59 15.30 1.18
C ASP A 153 10.39 14.74 1.99
N ASP A 154 9.62 15.61 2.65
CA ASP A 154 8.45 15.26 3.46
C ASP A 154 7.14 15.29 2.64
N ALA A 155 6.34 14.22 2.71
CA ALA A 155 5.04 14.15 2.06
C ALA A 155 3.94 14.98 2.76
N PHE A 156 4.08 15.24 4.06
CA PHE A 156 3.20 16.02 4.92
C PHE A 156 3.96 17.04 5.79
N PRO A 157 4.56 18.10 5.21
CA PRO A 157 5.43 19.05 5.92
C PRO A 157 4.81 19.84 7.10
N GLU A 158 3.51 19.69 7.37
CA GLU A 158 2.80 20.37 8.46
C GLU A 158 2.27 19.38 9.52
N ASP A 159 2.54 18.07 9.37
CA ASP A 159 2.06 17.01 10.28
C ASP A 159 3.23 16.18 10.83
N PRO A 160 3.70 16.46 12.06
CA PRO A 160 4.91 15.84 12.59
C PRO A 160 4.73 14.37 13.00
N SER A 161 3.61 13.76 12.60
CA SER A 161 3.32 12.35 12.75
C SER A 161 3.29 11.58 11.45
N GLU A 162 3.51 12.22 10.30
CA GLU A 162 3.47 11.62 8.97
C GLU A 162 4.53 12.26 8.07
N TRP A 163 5.40 11.47 7.43
CA TRP A 163 6.46 11.99 6.55
C TRP A 163 6.55 11.28 5.19
N ASN A 164 5.86 10.13 5.05
CA ASN A 164 5.83 9.31 3.84
C ASN A 164 4.38 9.08 3.39
N ASP A 165 4.18 9.02 2.07
CA ASP A 165 2.92 8.67 1.38
C ASP A 165 3.31 7.72 0.23
N MET A 166 3.53 6.44 0.55
CA MET A 166 4.17 5.52 -0.37
C MET A 166 3.32 5.19 -1.60
N ASP A 167 2.00 5.10 -1.46
CA ASP A 167 1.07 4.85 -2.56
C ASP A 167 0.56 6.14 -3.25
N GLY A 168 0.76 7.30 -2.62
CA GLY A 168 0.39 8.61 -3.16
C GLY A 168 -1.11 8.91 -3.05
N ASP A 169 -1.83 8.28 -2.13
CA ASP A 169 -3.27 8.49 -1.92
C ASP A 169 -3.60 9.72 -1.05
N GLY A 170 -2.58 10.27 -0.37
CA GLY A 170 -2.66 11.44 0.50
C GLY A 170 -2.97 11.12 1.96
N GLN A 171 -2.89 9.86 2.38
CA GLN A 171 -2.81 9.42 3.77
C GLN A 171 -1.36 8.99 4.07
N GLY A 172 -0.84 9.37 5.24
CA GLY A 172 0.54 9.04 5.59
C GLY A 172 0.70 7.62 6.11
N ASP A 173 1.84 6.99 5.79
CA ASP A 173 2.15 5.58 6.12
C ASP A 173 1.98 5.25 7.62
N ASN A 174 2.14 6.20 8.56
CA ASN A 174 1.96 5.87 9.98
C ASN A 174 0.48 5.68 10.38
N SER A 175 -0.45 6.17 9.57
CA SER A 175 -1.89 6.05 9.77
C SER A 175 -2.61 5.29 8.66
N ASP A 176 -1.96 5.06 7.53
CA ASP A 176 -2.44 4.14 6.50
C ASP A 176 -2.49 2.71 7.04
N ALA A 177 -3.31 1.90 6.40
CA ALA A 177 -3.41 0.47 6.65
C ALA A 177 -2.92 -0.36 5.47
N ASP A 178 -2.54 0.26 4.34
CA ASP A 178 -2.13 -0.34 3.07
C ASP A 178 -1.07 0.58 2.41
N ASP A 179 0.10 0.69 3.04
CA ASP A 179 1.13 1.70 2.76
C ASP A 179 1.54 1.78 1.27
N ASP A 180 1.61 0.63 0.58
CA ASP A 180 2.00 0.59 -0.84
C ASP A 180 0.82 0.50 -1.82
N GLY A 181 -0.41 0.41 -1.31
CA GLY A 181 -1.64 0.49 -2.07
C GLY A 181 -1.90 -0.71 -3.01
N ASP A 182 -1.33 -1.88 -2.71
CA ASP A 182 -1.54 -3.10 -3.50
C ASP A 182 -2.90 -3.78 -3.22
N GLY A 183 -3.56 -3.40 -2.12
CA GLY A 183 -4.85 -3.90 -1.68
C GLY A 183 -4.78 -4.91 -0.53
N VAL A 184 -3.59 -5.17 0.03
CA VAL A 184 -3.34 -6.06 1.15
C VAL A 184 -2.83 -5.25 2.34
N ASN A 185 -3.67 -5.14 3.38
CA ASN A 185 -3.29 -4.31 4.53
C ASN A 185 -1.97 -4.74 5.19
N ASP A 186 -1.14 -3.79 5.65
CA ASP A 186 0.21 -4.02 6.23
C ASP A 186 0.22 -5.01 7.40
N GLY A 187 -0.88 -5.09 8.13
CA GLY A 187 -1.03 -6.03 9.25
C GLY A 187 -1.03 -7.51 8.84
N ILE A 188 -1.23 -7.80 7.55
CA ILE A 188 -1.18 -9.14 6.96
C ILE A 188 -0.22 -9.22 5.76
N ASP A 189 0.25 -8.09 5.27
CA ASP A 189 1.27 -8.02 4.23
C ASP A 189 2.66 -8.40 4.76
N VAL A 190 3.38 -9.26 4.05
CA VAL A 190 4.76 -9.62 4.39
C VAL A 190 5.76 -8.56 3.87
N PHE A 191 5.42 -7.87 2.80
CA PHE A 191 6.19 -6.81 2.14
C PHE A 191 5.37 -5.52 2.01
N PRO A 192 4.99 -4.85 3.12
CA PRO A 192 4.12 -3.66 3.14
C PRO A 192 4.73 -2.39 2.49
N ALA A 193 5.82 -2.54 1.74
CA ALA A 193 6.49 -1.45 1.04
C ALA A 193 6.83 -1.82 -0.41
N ASP A 194 6.34 -2.97 -0.89
CA ASP A 194 6.55 -3.45 -2.24
C ASP A 194 5.19 -3.82 -2.83
N PRO A 195 4.58 -2.94 -3.65
CA PRO A 195 3.23 -3.14 -4.15
C PRO A 195 3.12 -4.26 -5.20
N SER A 196 4.19 -5.03 -5.39
CA SER A 196 4.22 -6.21 -6.23
C SER A 196 4.35 -7.52 -5.46
N GLU A 197 4.47 -7.50 -4.13
CA GLU A 197 4.68 -8.68 -3.28
C GLU A 197 3.88 -8.56 -1.98
N TRP A 198 3.19 -9.63 -1.56
CA TRP A 198 2.37 -9.61 -0.32
C TRP A 198 2.40 -10.91 0.48
N VAL A 199 2.85 -12.02 -0.11
CA VAL A 199 3.01 -13.34 0.52
C VAL A 199 4.45 -13.82 0.34
N ASP A 200 4.98 -14.50 1.37
CA ASP A 200 6.26 -15.21 1.41
C ASP A 200 5.98 -16.60 2.01
N SER A 201 5.71 -17.56 1.14
CA SER A 201 5.17 -18.87 1.52
C SER A 201 6.20 -19.75 2.25
N ASP A 202 7.48 -19.65 1.91
CA ASP A 202 8.57 -20.40 2.54
C ASP A 202 9.36 -19.61 3.61
N GLY A 203 9.20 -18.29 3.66
CA GLY A 203 9.82 -17.39 4.61
C GLY A 203 11.28 -17.05 4.29
N ASP A 204 11.71 -17.13 3.04
CA ASP A 204 13.09 -16.83 2.61
C ASP A 204 13.36 -15.32 2.40
N GLY A 205 12.30 -14.52 2.33
CA GLY A 205 12.32 -13.07 2.14
C GLY A 205 12.24 -12.61 0.69
N ILE A 206 11.92 -13.48 -0.26
CA ILE A 206 11.45 -13.18 -1.62
C ILE A 206 9.94 -13.41 -1.63
N GLY A 207 9.17 -12.50 -2.22
CA GLY A 207 7.72 -12.68 -2.32
C GLY A 207 7.34 -13.65 -3.43
N ASP A 208 6.25 -14.39 -3.24
CA ASP A 208 5.76 -15.45 -4.14
C ASP A 208 5.58 -14.96 -5.61
N ASN A 209 5.36 -13.66 -5.88
CA ASN A 209 5.23 -13.22 -7.28
C ASN A 209 6.59 -13.13 -8.00
N SER A 210 7.68 -13.04 -7.26
CA SER A 210 9.06 -12.98 -7.76
C SER A 210 9.88 -14.22 -7.45
N ASP A 211 9.45 -15.04 -6.50
CA ASP A 211 10.07 -16.33 -6.21
C ASP A 211 9.83 -17.31 -7.37
N THR A 212 10.63 -18.36 -7.39
CA THR A 212 10.59 -19.42 -8.39
C THR A 212 10.41 -20.79 -7.76
N ASP A 213 10.26 -20.85 -6.44
CA ASP A 213 10.15 -22.03 -5.57
C ASP A 213 9.41 -21.58 -4.29
N ASP A 214 8.12 -21.23 -4.43
CA ASP A 214 7.32 -20.51 -3.43
C ASP A 214 7.24 -21.22 -2.07
N ASP A 215 7.39 -22.56 -2.03
CA ASP A 215 7.37 -23.34 -0.79
C ASP A 215 8.75 -23.84 -0.31
N GLY A 216 9.79 -23.61 -1.10
CA GLY A 216 11.18 -23.89 -0.78
C GLY A 216 11.51 -25.38 -0.65
N ASP A 217 10.75 -26.27 -1.29
CA ASP A 217 11.01 -27.70 -1.27
C ASP A 217 12.13 -28.14 -2.23
N GLY A 218 12.48 -27.27 -3.17
CA GLY A 218 13.56 -27.44 -4.15
C GLY A 218 13.09 -27.77 -5.58
N THR A 219 11.79 -27.88 -5.80
CA THR A 219 11.17 -28.01 -7.12
C THR A 219 10.63 -26.65 -7.57
N PRO A 220 11.12 -26.07 -8.69
CA PRO A 220 10.62 -24.76 -9.11
C PRO A 220 9.13 -24.77 -9.46
N ASP A 221 8.38 -23.71 -9.17
CA ASP A 221 6.90 -23.64 -9.35
C ASP A 221 6.42 -24.01 -10.75
N VAL A 222 7.27 -23.79 -11.76
CA VAL A 222 6.98 -24.10 -13.17
C VAL A 222 6.96 -25.60 -13.47
N ASP A 223 7.63 -26.38 -12.63
CA ASP A 223 7.77 -27.82 -12.70
C ASP A 223 7.06 -28.52 -11.51
N ASP A 224 6.48 -27.77 -10.58
CA ASP A 224 5.80 -28.25 -9.37
C ASP A 224 4.27 -28.34 -9.55
N ALA A 225 3.68 -29.49 -9.22
CA ALA A 225 2.23 -29.70 -9.26
C ALA A 225 1.48 -28.98 -8.11
N PHE A 226 2.14 -28.77 -6.96
CA PHE A 226 1.62 -28.08 -5.78
C PHE A 226 2.60 -27.02 -5.24
N PRO A 227 2.81 -25.90 -5.97
CA PRO A 227 3.85 -24.90 -5.66
C PRO A 227 3.80 -24.23 -4.26
N LEU A 228 2.76 -24.47 -3.45
CA LEU A 228 2.58 -23.87 -2.13
C LEU A 228 2.54 -24.92 -1.02
N ASN A 229 2.93 -26.16 -1.32
CA ASN A 229 2.86 -27.29 -0.39
C ASN A 229 4.19 -28.04 -0.39
N PRO A 230 5.08 -27.76 0.58
CA PRO A 230 6.46 -28.24 0.57
C PRO A 230 6.60 -29.73 0.93
N SER A 231 5.50 -30.47 0.85
CA SER A 231 5.42 -31.92 1.07
C SER A 231 4.90 -32.66 -0.17
N GLU A 232 4.56 -31.96 -1.25
CA GLU A 232 4.04 -32.54 -2.48
C GLU A 232 4.54 -31.74 -3.69
N ASP A 233 5.22 -32.38 -4.63
CA ASP A 233 5.71 -31.74 -5.87
C ASP A 233 5.23 -32.45 -7.15
N HIS A 234 4.64 -33.65 -7.03
CA HIS A 234 4.18 -34.49 -8.13
C HIS A 234 2.69 -34.88 -7.99
N ASP A 235 2.00 -34.96 -9.13
CA ASP A 235 0.61 -35.40 -9.31
C ASP A 235 0.58 -36.26 -10.59
N LEU A 236 0.96 -37.53 -10.46
CA LEU A 236 1.27 -38.39 -11.61
C LEU A 236 0.03 -38.69 -12.47
N ASP A 237 -1.14 -38.89 -11.87
CA ASP A 237 -2.40 -39.15 -12.58
C ASP A 237 -3.21 -37.88 -12.92
N GLY A 238 -2.89 -36.75 -12.28
CA GLY A 238 -3.52 -35.45 -12.51
C GLY A 238 -4.87 -35.28 -11.81
N ASP A 239 -5.14 -36.02 -10.73
CA ASP A 239 -6.40 -35.95 -9.98
C ASP A 239 -6.46 -34.76 -8.99
N GLY A 240 -5.30 -34.17 -8.69
CA GLY A 240 -5.12 -33.03 -7.78
C GLY A 240 -4.83 -33.40 -6.33
N ILE A 241 -4.49 -34.66 -6.04
CA ILE A 241 -3.86 -35.14 -4.82
C ILE A 241 -2.39 -35.42 -5.15
N GLY A 242 -1.46 -35.01 -4.27
CA GLY A 242 -0.04 -35.24 -4.53
C GLY A 242 0.37 -36.67 -4.21
N ASP A 243 1.33 -37.21 -4.95
CA ASP A 243 1.79 -38.61 -4.86
C ASP A 243 2.18 -39.03 -3.41
N ASN A 244 2.67 -38.12 -2.55
CA ASN A 244 2.99 -38.52 -1.16
C ASN A 244 1.74 -38.72 -0.27
N ALA A 245 0.59 -38.20 -0.70
CA ALA A 245 -0.70 -38.30 -0.02
C ALA A 245 -1.73 -39.14 -0.79
N ASP A 246 -1.49 -39.44 -2.07
CA ASP A 246 -2.28 -40.36 -2.85
C ASP A 246 -2.01 -41.82 -2.43
N SER A 247 -2.88 -42.71 -2.87
CA SER A 247 -2.82 -44.14 -2.62
C SER A 247 -2.91 -44.95 -3.91
N ASP A 248 -2.93 -44.29 -5.06
CA ASP A 248 -3.10 -44.83 -6.42
C ASP A 248 -2.45 -43.81 -7.38
N ASP A 249 -1.12 -43.63 -7.26
CA ASP A 249 -0.36 -42.53 -7.86
C ASP A 249 -0.54 -42.43 -9.39
N ASP A 250 -0.79 -43.55 -10.08
CA ASP A 250 -0.96 -43.58 -11.53
C ASP A 250 -2.42 -43.71 -12.00
N GLY A 251 -3.36 -43.84 -11.06
CA GLY A 251 -4.80 -43.79 -11.29
C GLY A 251 -5.36 -44.97 -12.09
N ASP A 252 -4.70 -46.13 -12.07
CA ASP A 252 -5.17 -47.32 -12.77
C ASP A 252 -6.25 -48.12 -12.00
N GLY A 253 -6.39 -47.84 -10.70
CA GLY A 253 -7.41 -48.37 -9.80
C GLY A 253 -6.90 -49.43 -8.81
N ASP A 254 -5.64 -49.83 -8.90
CA ASP A 254 -4.94 -50.65 -7.91
C ASP A 254 -4.08 -49.76 -7.00
N SER A 255 -4.16 -49.95 -5.67
CA SER A 255 -3.49 -49.02 -4.75
C SER A 255 -1.98 -49.29 -4.65
N ASP A 256 -1.15 -48.26 -4.42
CA ASP A 256 0.33 -48.36 -4.40
C ASP A 256 0.85 -49.43 -3.44
N ASP A 257 0.11 -49.73 -2.37
CA ASP A 257 0.50 -50.74 -1.38
C ASP A 257 0.30 -52.18 -1.87
N THR A 258 -0.47 -52.36 -2.94
CA THR A 258 -0.78 -53.63 -3.60
C THR A 258 -0.29 -53.72 -5.04
N ASP A 259 0.00 -52.59 -5.67
CA ASP A 259 0.47 -52.49 -7.04
C ASP A 259 1.98 -52.83 -7.15
N ALA A 260 2.32 -53.71 -8.10
CA ALA A 260 3.70 -54.05 -8.41
C ALA A 260 4.46 -52.93 -9.14
N PHE A 261 3.75 -52.07 -9.88
CA PHE A 261 4.27 -50.91 -10.61
C PHE A 261 3.46 -49.63 -10.34
N PRO A 262 3.54 -49.04 -9.12
CA PRO A 262 2.74 -47.88 -8.68
C PRO A 262 2.91 -46.56 -9.45
N THR A 263 3.60 -46.56 -10.59
CA THR A 263 3.87 -45.36 -11.39
C THR A 263 3.66 -45.61 -12.88
N ASP A 264 3.13 -46.77 -13.25
CA ASP A 264 2.86 -47.19 -14.62
C ASP A 264 1.42 -47.70 -14.72
N ALA A 265 0.51 -46.79 -15.05
CA ALA A 265 -0.92 -47.06 -15.17
C ALA A 265 -1.33 -48.13 -16.21
N SER A 266 -0.36 -48.80 -16.82
CA SER A 266 -0.55 -49.93 -17.73
C SER A 266 -0.09 -51.27 -17.17
N GLU A 267 0.45 -51.34 -15.95
CA GLU A 267 0.97 -52.55 -15.31
C GLU A 267 0.67 -52.53 -13.80
N TRP A 268 0.05 -53.58 -13.25
CA TRP A 268 -0.29 -53.65 -11.81
C TRP A 268 0.12 -54.97 -11.12
N ASP A 269 0.30 -56.04 -11.90
CA ASP A 269 0.69 -57.38 -11.45
C ASP A 269 2.08 -57.76 -12.02
N ASP A 270 2.92 -58.44 -11.21
CA ASP A 270 4.21 -59.07 -11.57
C ASP A 270 4.22 -60.49 -10.96
N THR A 271 3.66 -61.44 -11.69
CA THR A 271 3.32 -62.76 -11.12
C THR A 271 4.56 -63.60 -10.75
N ASP A 272 5.65 -63.50 -11.51
CA ASP A 272 6.89 -64.25 -11.26
C ASP A 272 8.00 -63.43 -10.54
N GLY A 273 7.83 -62.11 -10.45
CA GLY A 273 8.73 -61.19 -9.77
C GLY A 273 9.98 -60.85 -10.57
N ASP A 274 9.96 -60.93 -11.90
CA ASP A 274 11.10 -60.61 -12.77
C ASP A 274 11.27 -59.11 -13.07
N GLY A 275 10.24 -58.31 -12.75
CA GLY A 275 10.20 -56.86 -12.92
C GLY A 275 9.67 -56.38 -14.26
N ILE A 276 9.04 -57.25 -15.05
CA ILE A 276 8.19 -56.91 -16.20
C ILE A 276 6.74 -57.20 -15.78
N GLY A 277 5.82 -56.25 -15.97
CA GLY A 277 4.43 -56.45 -15.59
C GLY A 277 3.69 -57.41 -16.54
N ASP A 278 2.70 -58.12 -16.01
CA ASP A 278 1.95 -59.17 -16.71
C ASP A 278 1.28 -58.67 -18.02
N ASN A 279 1.02 -57.35 -18.21
CA ASN A 279 0.47 -56.87 -19.48
C ASN A 279 1.53 -56.76 -20.60
N ALA A 280 2.81 -56.67 -20.25
CA ALA A 280 3.94 -56.60 -21.16
C ALA A 280 4.80 -57.86 -21.19
N ASP A 281 4.75 -58.69 -20.15
CA ASP A 281 5.43 -59.98 -20.10
C ASP A 281 4.77 -60.97 -21.05
N THR A 282 5.52 -62.02 -21.39
CA THR A 282 5.09 -63.08 -22.28
C THR A 282 5.18 -64.46 -21.64
N ASP A 283 5.55 -64.54 -20.36
CA ASP A 283 5.78 -65.74 -19.54
C ASP A 283 5.47 -65.39 -18.06
N ASP A 284 4.24 -64.94 -17.78
CA ASP A 284 3.85 -64.24 -16.53
C ASP A 284 4.20 -65.01 -15.24
N ASP A 285 4.28 -66.35 -15.28
CA ASP A 285 4.62 -67.19 -14.12
C ASP A 285 6.07 -67.70 -14.09
N GLY A 286 6.88 -67.34 -15.09
CA GLY A 286 8.30 -67.64 -15.18
C GLY A 286 8.65 -69.13 -15.26
N ASP A 287 7.71 -70.00 -15.66
CA ASP A 287 7.95 -71.44 -15.78
C ASP A 287 8.70 -71.85 -17.08
N GLY A 288 8.83 -70.89 -18.01
CA GLY A 288 9.52 -71.02 -19.29
C GLY A 288 8.60 -71.38 -20.45
N VAL A 289 7.28 -71.24 -20.27
CA VAL A 289 6.25 -71.46 -21.29
C VAL A 289 5.42 -70.19 -21.47
N SER A 290 5.55 -69.57 -22.64
CA SER A 290 4.86 -68.29 -22.88
C SER A 290 3.33 -68.35 -22.74
N ASP A 291 2.68 -67.30 -22.25
CA ASP A 291 1.21 -67.25 -22.06
C ASP A 291 0.44 -67.51 -23.37
N ALA A 292 0.98 -67.06 -24.51
CA ALA A 292 0.40 -67.34 -25.82
C ALA A 292 0.33 -68.85 -26.14
N ARG A 293 1.27 -69.64 -25.62
CA ARG A 293 1.30 -71.11 -25.72
C ARG A 293 0.34 -71.73 -24.71
N GLU A 294 0.20 -71.12 -23.54
CA GLU A 294 -0.66 -71.61 -22.48
C GLU A 294 -2.15 -71.41 -22.78
N ASP A 295 -2.53 -70.24 -23.31
CA ASP A 295 -3.89 -69.98 -23.81
C ASP A 295 -4.27 -70.96 -24.93
N GLU A 296 -3.32 -71.29 -25.82
CA GLU A 296 -3.53 -72.29 -26.87
C GLU A 296 -3.75 -73.70 -26.28
N CYS A 297 -3.06 -74.03 -25.20
CA CYS A 297 -3.05 -75.36 -24.60
C CYS A 297 -4.07 -75.54 -23.45
N GLY A 298 -4.63 -74.45 -22.94
CA GLY A 298 -5.55 -74.40 -21.82
C GLY A 298 -4.89 -74.57 -20.44
N SER A 299 -3.63 -74.19 -20.29
CA SER A 299 -3.00 -73.99 -18.98
C SER A 299 -3.26 -72.57 -18.44
N ASP A 300 -2.91 -72.34 -17.18
CA ASP A 300 -3.10 -71.08 -16.46
C ASP A 300 -1.76 -70.33 -16.42
N SER A 301 -1.67 -69.17 -17.09
CA SER A 301 -0.41 -68.42 -17.24
C SER A 301 0.07 -67.72 -15.98
N LEU A 302 -0.73 -67.77 -14.91
CA LEU A 302 -0.39 -67.18 -13.62
C LEU A 302 -0.02 -68.23 -12.57
N ASP A 303 0.17 -69.50 -12.96
CA ASP A 303 0.52 -70.60 -12.05
C ASP A 303 1.63 -71.46 -12.64
N ALA A 304 2.87 -71.22 -12.18
CA ALA A 304 4.09 -71.92 -12.61
C ALA A 304 4.07 -73.45 -12.42
N SER A 305 3.03 -74.01 -11.79
CA SER A 305 2.80 -75.44 -11.70
C SER A 305 1.87 -76.00 -12.79
N SER A 306 1.33 -75.13 -13.64
CA SER A 306 0.30 -75.40 -14.64
C SER A 306 0.85 -75.59 -16.06
N VAL A 307 2.07 -76.09 -16.26
CA VAL A 307 2.60 -76.36 -17.63
C VAL A 307 1.67 -77.19 -18.55
N PRO A 308 1.58 -76.84 -19.86
CA PRO A 308 0.98 -77.69 -20.89
C PRO A 308 1.56 -79.10 -20.92
N SER A 309 0.69 -80.11 -21.03
CA SER A 309 1.14 -81.49 -21.20
C SER A 309 1.55 -81.78 -22.64
N ASP A 310 2.73 -82.38 -22.80
CA ASP A 310 3.29 -82.86 -24.07
C ASP A 310 3.86 -84.27 -23.82
N PHE A 311 3.01 -85.30 -23.98
CA PHE A 311 3.40 -86.67 -23.61
C PHE A 311 4.44 -87.30 -24.54
N ASP A 312 4.53 -86.85 -25.80
CA ASP A 312 5.39 -87.45 -26.81
C ASP A 312 6.58 -86.56 -27.24
N GLY A 313 6.61 -85.31 -26.81
CA GLY A 313 7.74 -84.38 -26.87
C GLY A 313 7.94 -83.74 -28.23
N ASP A 314 6.91 -83.67 -29.06
CA ASP A 314 6.98 -83.14 -30.42
C ASP A 314 6.79 -81.60 -30.49
N GLY A 315 6.46 -80.99 -29.35
CA GLY A 315 6.25 -79.55 -29.22
C GLY A 315 4.82 -79.10 -29.53
N ILE A 316 3.85 -80.00 -29.65
CA ILE A 316 2.40 -79.73 -29.69
C ILE A 316 1.79 -80.25 -28.38
N CYS A 317 0.90 -79.49 -27.74
CA CYS A 317 0.28 -79.94 -26.49
C CYS A 317 -0.87 -80.91 -26.74
N ASP A 318 -1.08 -81.83 -25.80
CA ASP A 318 -2.05 -82.93 -25.92
C ASP A 318 -3.51 -82.46 -26.14
N SER A 319 -3.83 -81.22 -25.75
CA SER A 319 -5.18 -80.64 -25.87
C SER A 319 -5.55 -80.28 -27.31
N ILE A 320 -4.56 -80.01 -28.16
CA ILE A 320 -4.72 -79.69 -29.59
C ILE A 320 -4.09 -80.75 -30.50
N ASP A 321 -3.27 -81.64 -29.92
CA ASP A 321 -2.67 -82.77 -30.60
C ASP A 321 -3.73 -83.79 -31.06
N THR A 322 -3.67 -84.16 -32.34
CA THR A 322 -4.57 -85.14 -32.97
C THR A 322 -3.91 -86.49 -33.21
N ASP A 323 -2.61 -86.61 -32.98
CA ASP A 323 -1.78 -87.80 -33.13
C ASP A 323 -0.96 -88.08 -31.86
N ASN A 324 -1.65 -88.66 -30.88
CA ASN A 324 -1.07 -89.19 -29.64
C ASN A 324 -0.09 -90.38 -29.80
N THR A 325 0.50 -90.55 -30.98
CA THR A 325 1.46 -91.59 -31.32
C THR A 325 2.55 -91.02 -32.23
N ASP A 326 3.71 -90.78 -31.60
CA ASP A 326 5.07 -90.96 -32.10
C ASP A 326 5.63 -90.00 -33.16
N GLY A 327 5.68 -88.70 -32.83
CA GLY A 327 6.71 -87.76 -33.29
C GLY A 327 6.74 -87.44 -34.80
N PRO A 328 7.61 -86.49 -35.24
CA PRO A 328 7.45 -85.75 -36.50
C PRO A 328 7.63 -86.54 -37.81
N ASP A 329 7.82 -87.87 -37.74
CA ASP A 329 8.03 -88.76 -38.89
C ASP A 329 6.93 -89.84 -39.04
N TYR A 330 5.84 -89.81 -38.27
CA TYR A 330 4.77 -90.80 -38.43
C TYR A 330 3.82 -90.47 -39.59
N VAL A 331 3.89 -91.28 -40.65
CA VAL A 331 2.90 -91.29 -41.74
C VAL A 331 1.93 -92.44 -41.44
N PRO A 332 0.61 -92.20 -41.28
CA PRO A 332 -0.33 -93.29 -41.06
C PRO A 332 -0.30 -94.21 -42.29
N GLU A 333 0.17 -95.44 -42.13
CA GLU A 333 0.00 -96.45 -43.17
C GLU A 333 -1.50 -96.71 -43.35
N GLU A 334 -1.97 -96.56 -44.58
CA GLU A 334 -3.34 -96.81 -45.00
C GLU A 334 -3.86 -98.16 -44.46
N ASP A 335 -4.70 -98.14 -43.42
CA ASP A 335 -5.37 -99.38 -43.03
C ASP A 335 -6.60 -99.64 -43.91
N THR A 336 -6.34 -100.59 -44.79
CA THR A 336 -7.23 -101.24 -45.72
C THR A 336 -8.53 -101.76 -45.08
N SER A 337 -9.65 -101.31 -45.63
CA SER A 337 -10.85 -102.11 -45.96
C SER A 337 -10.93 -103.53 -45.35
N LEU A 338 -11.65 -103.68 -44.24
CA LEU A 338 -12.35 -104.94 -43.91
C LEU A 338 -13.73 -104.67 -43.31
N GLY A 339 -14.72 -104.57 -44.19
CA GLY A 339 -16.13 -104.47 -43.84
C GLY A 339 -16.68 -105.77 -43.26
N TRP A 340 -17.13 -105.73 -42.00
CA TRP A 340 -18.07 -106.69 -41.42
C TRP A 340 -19.32 -105.96 -40.93
N THR A 341 -20.47 -106.40 -41.42
CA THR A 341 -21.80 -105.86 -41.13
C THR A 341 -22.55 -106.73 -40.12
N ASN A 342 -23.31 -106.04 -39.25
CA ASN A 342 -24.56 -106.44 -38.57
C ASN A 342 -24.58 -106.79 -37.05
N VAL A 343 -25.25 -105.88 -36.31
CA VAL A 343 -26.41 -106.08 -35.38
C VAL A 343 -26.04 -106.45 -33.91
N VAL A 344 -26.43 -105.69 -32.87
CA VAL A 344 -27.80 -105.35 -32.37
C VAL A 344 -27.88 -103.96 -31.67
N PRO A 345 -29.02 -103.23 -31.77
CA PRO A 345 -29.23 -101.89 -31.20
C PRO A 345 -30.00 -101.89 -29.84
N GLY A 346 -29.77 -100.86 -29.03
CA GLY A 346 -30.59 -100.44 -27.89
C GLY A 346 -29.93 -99.20 -27.27
N PHE A 347 -30.56 -98.06 -26.98
CA PHE A 347 -31.95 -97.67 -26.74
C PHE A 347 -32.05 -96.15 -27.03
N PRO A 348 -33.13 -95.64 -27.66
CA PRO A 348 -33.44 -94.21 -27.64
C PRO A 348 -34.63 -93.89 -26.71
N SER A 349 -34.75 -92.59 -26.39
CA SER A 349 -35.89 -91.84 -25.85
C SER A 349 -36.02 -91.71 -24.32
N LEU A 350 -36.07 -90.45 -23.84
CA LEU A 350 -37.35 -89.87 -23.39
C LEU A 350 -37.32 -88.32 -23.30
N PHE A 351 -38.00 -87.69 -24.25
CA PHE A 351 -38.79 -86.45 -24.22
C PHE A 351 -38.27 -85.13 -23.61
N ALA A 352 -38.17 -84.17 -24.52
CA ALA A 352 -38.45 -82.76 -24.28
C ALA A 352 -39.95 -82.45 -24.11
N ALA A 353 -40.20 -81.28 -23.51
CA ALA A 353 -41.36 -80.39 -23.59
C ALA A 353 -42.59 -80.66 -22.69
N ILE A 354 -42.94 -79.66 -21.87
CA ILE A 354 -44.11 -78.78 -22.08
C ILE A 354 -43.99 -77.55 -21.18
N ALA A 355 -44.35 -76.40 -21.78
CA ALA A 355 -44.28 -75.05 -21.24
C ALA A 355 -45.53 -74.62 -20.43
N LEU A 356 -45.38 -73.43 -19.81
CA LEU A 356 -46.36 -72.35 -19.61
C LEU A 356 -47.12 -72.18 -18.26
N ILE A 357 -46.85 -70.99 -17.69
CA ILE A 357 -47.71 -70.01 -16.98
C ILE A 357 -48.03 -70.24 -15.50
N GLY A 358 -47.64 -69.24 -14.69
CA GLY A 358 -48.24 -68.94 -13.39
C GLY A 358 -47.58 -67.75 -12.68
N ALA A 359 -47.99 -66.54 -13.03
CA ALA A 359 -47.58 -65.29 -12.38
C ALA A 359 -47.96 -65.22 -10.89
N ALA A 360 -47.18 -64.51 -10.06
CA ALA A 360 -47.60 -63.31 -9.30
C ALA A 360 -46.79 -63.07 -7.99
N PHE A 361 -46.16 -61.89 -7.95
CA PHE A 361 -46.16 -60.87 -6.89
C PHE A 361 -45.43 -61.02 -5.52
N LEU A 362 -44.90 -59.85 -5.10
CA LEU A 362 -44.33 -59.40 -3.81
C LEU A 362 -42.85 -59.74 -3.58
N GLY A 363 -41.88 -58.83 -3.39
CA GLY A 363 -41.87 -57.39 -3.08
C GLY A 363 -41.36 -57.11 -1.66
N ARG A 364 -40.09 -56.67 -1.50
CA ARG A 364 -39.50 -55.78 -0.45
C ARG A 364 -37.96 -55.91 -0.48
N ARG A 365 -37.20 -54.85 -0.82
CA ARG A 365 -36.64 -53.75 0.02
C ARG A 365 -35.56 -54.18 1.02
N LYS A 366 -34.33 -53.78 0.70
CA LYS A 366 -33.32 -52.96 1.42
C LYS A 366 -33.10 -53.13 2.93
N ASP A 367 -31.80 -53.02 3.25
CA ASP A 367 -31.09 -52.69 4.50
C ASP A 367 -30.69 -53.89 5.37
N ASP A 368 -29.39 -54.21 5.39
CA ASP A 368 -28.45 -53.74 6.43
C ASP A 368 -27.06 -53.51 5.82
#